data_AF-A0A7S1F4W1-F1
#
_entry.id   AF-A0A7S1F4W1-F1
#
_cell.length_a   1.000
_cell.length_b   1.000
_cell.length_c   1.000
_cell.angle_alpha   90.00
_cell.angle_beta   90.00
_cell.angle_gamma   90.00
#
_symmetry.space_group_name_H-M   'P 1'
#
loop_
_entity.id
_entity.type
_entity.pdbx_description
1 polymer ?
#
loop_
_entity_poly.entity_id
_entity_poly.type
_entity_poly.pdbx_seq_one_letter_code
_entity_poly.pdbx_strand_id
1 'polypeptide(L)'
;SSDRAEAASVGGMVRVAFTFLQWYTNLSSILGCLWLFATLQRSSRAIRKRLFPSQLRFLALADLIYLSAGIVVMLVSNLPAVSLGWKSTLCIDGYIVLRFGRFVGLFHEMHIAVCFWMKSERSPFLGVFAKGLPWLWLVGVFATVVSARLGQ
;
A
#
# COMPACT_ATOMS: atom_id res chain seq x y z
N SER A 1 -29.51 1.15 33.50
CA SER A 1 -29.58 0.38 32.24
C SER A 1 -29.62 1.28 31.01
N SER A 2 -30.18 2.51 31.11
CA SER A 2 -30.18 3.53 30.04
C SER A 2 -28.78 3.90 29.51
N ASP A 3 -27.83 4.19 30.40
CA ASP A 3 -26.48 4.65 30.02
C ASP A 3 -25.67 3.62 29.22
N ARG A 4 -25.94 2.31 29.42
CA ARG A 4 -25.29 1.23 28.66
C ARG A 4 -25.84 1.12 27.23
N ALA A 5 -27.13 1.40 27.04
CA ALA A 5 -27.75 1.38 25.71
C ALA A 5 -27.31 2.60 24.88
N GLU A 6 -27.18 3.76 25.53
CA GLU A 6 -26.68 4.99 24.90
C GLU A 6 -25.20 4.87 24.51
N ALA A 7 -24.35 4.35 25.40
CA ALA A 7 -22.94 4.09 25.08
C ALA A 7 -22.76 3.07 23.94
N ALA A 8 -23.61 2.03 23.88
CA ALA A 8 -23.60 1.07 22.78
C ALA A 8 -24.05 1.68 21.44
N SER A 9 -25.04 2.58 21.46
CA SER A 9 -25.52 3.32 20.30
C SER A 9 -24.44 4.26 19.74
N VAL A 10 -23.81 5.05 20.62
CA VAL A 10 -22.70 5.94 20.26
C VAL A 10 -21.52 5.13 19.69
N GLY A 11 -21.14 4.01 20.34
CA GLY A 11 -20.08 3.14 19.84
C GLY A 11 -20.39 2.54 18.46
N GLY A 12 -21.64 2.18 18.20
CA GLY A 12 -22.10 1.71 16.89
C GLY A 12 -21.98 2.78 15.82
N MET A 13 -22.47 4.00 16.10
CA MET A 13 -22.42 5.12 15.17
C MET A 13 -20.99 5.52 14.81
N VAL A 14 -20.11 5.57 15.82
CA VAL A 14 -18.67 5.85 15.64
C VAL A 14 -18.02 4.80 14.74
N ARG A 15 -18.28 3.51 14.98
CA ARG A 15 -17.74 2.42 14.15
C ARG A 15 -18.20 2.50 12.69
N VAL A 16 -19.47 2.82 12.47
CA VAL A 16 -20.04 2.99 11.12
C VAL A 16 -19.38 4.17 10.41
N ALA A 17 -19.25 5.32 11.08
CA ALA A 17 -18.61 6.51 10.52
C ALA A 17 -17.15 6.24 10.13
N PHE A 18 -16.37 5.58 11.00
CA PHE A 18 -14.99 5.17 10.68
C PHE A 18 -14.94 4.19 9.51
N THR A 19 -15.88 3.25 9.42
CA THR A 19 -15.93 2.30 8.30
C THR A 19 -16.19 3.02 6.98
N PHE A 20 -17.15 3.95 6.94
CA PHE A 20 -17.40 4.76 5.74
C PHE A 20 -16.21 5.62 5.35
N LEU A 21 -15.59 6.29 6.32
CA LEU A 21 -14.39 7.11 6.08
C LEU A 21 -13.24 6.26 5.54
N GLN A 22 -13.02 5.08 6.12
CA GLN A 22 -12.00 4.13 5.66
C GLN A 22 -12.27 3.65 4.23
N TRP A 23 -13.52 3.36 3.87
CA TRP A 23 -13.88 3.02 2.50
C TRP A 23 -13.64 4.16 1.52
N TYR A 24 -14.10 5.37 1.87
CA TYR A 24 -13.95 6.56 1.04
C TYR A 24 -12.47 6.88 0.77
N THR A 25 -11.65 6.87 1.82
CA THR A 25 -10.21 7.14 1.72
C THR A 25 -9.51 6.09 0.85
N ASN A 26 -9.76 4.80 1.06
CA ASN A 26 -9.15 3.74 0.23
C ASN A 26 -9.57 3.84 -1.24
N LEU A 27 -10.85 4.08 -1.53
CA LEU A 27 -11.33 4.22 -2.91
C LEU A 27 -10.71 5.45 -3.59
N SER A 28 -10.68 6.58 -2.90
CA SER A 28 -10.04 7.81 -3.39
C SER A 28 -8.55 7.59 -3.66
N SER A 29 -7.83 6.93 -2.74
CA SER A 29 -6.42 6.58 -2.91
C SER A 29 -6.19 5.64 -4.09
N ILE A 30 -7.03 4.63 -4.30
CA ILE A 30 -6.92 3.73 -5.46
C ILE A 30 -7.14 4.48 -6.76
N LEU A 31 -8.18 5.31 -6.83
CA LEU A 31 -8.45 6.13 -8.01
C LEU A 31 -7.29 7.09 -8.28
N GLY A 32 -6.73 7.71 -7.23
CA GLY A 32 -5.54 8.55 -7.33
C GLY A 32 -4.32 7.80 -7.87
N CYS A 33 -4.04 6.60 -7.35
CA CYS A 33 -2.93 5.77 -7.80
C CYS A 33 -3.12 5.29 -9.25
N LEU A 34 -4.32 4.84 -9.63
CA LEU A 34 -4.66 4.45 -10.99
C LEU A 34 -4.52 5.62 -11.96
N TRP A 35 -5.03 6.79 -11.57
CA TRP A 35 -4.93 8.01 -12.37
C TRP A 35 -3.48 8.45 -12.54
N LEU A 36 -2.68 8.45 -11.47
CA LEU A 36 -1.24 8.76 -11.52
C LEU A 36 -0.51 7.77 -12.42
N PHE A 37 -0.75 6.47 -12.25
CA PHE A 37 -0.14 5.43 -13.05
C PHE A 37 -0.49 5.57 -14.54
N ALA A 38 -1.76 5.77 -14.87
CA ALA A 38 -2.23 5.98 -16.23
C ALA A 38 -1.63 7.26 -16.85
N THR A 39 -1.56 8.35 -16.09
CA THR A 39 -0.96 9.62 -16.53
C THR A 39 0.52 9.46 -16.83
N LEU A 40 1.28 8.77 -15.97
CA LEU A 40 2.70 8.48 -16.19
C LEU A 40 2.94 7.48 -17.33
N GLN A 41 1.98 6.59 -17.60
CA GLN A 41 2.05 5.68 -18.75
C GLN A 41 1.82 6.41 -20.08
N ARG A 42 0.83 7.31 -20.13
CA ARG A 42 0.45 8.12 -21.30
C ARG A 42 1.40 9.28 -21.58
N SER A 43 2.21 9.67 -20.60
CA SER A 43 3.25 10.70 -20.75
C SER A 43 4.26 10.36 -21.85
N SER A 44 4.88 11.39 -22.42
CA SER A 44 5.87 11.24 -23.49
C SER A 44 7.01 10.29 -23.10
N ARG A 45 7.58 9.59 -24.08
CA ARG A 45 8.67 8.62 -23.84
C ARG A 45 9.88 9.26 -23.15
N ALA A 46 10.13 10.54 -23.41
CA ALA A 46 11.19 11.32 -22.77
C ALA A 46 10.93 11.53 -21.27
N ILE A 47 9.70 11.83 -20.85
CA ILE A 47 9.33 11.97 -19.44
C ILE A 47 9.35 10.61 -18.76
N ARG A 48 8.77 9.59 -19.39
CA ARG A 48 8.63 8.24 -18.82
C ARG A 48 9.97 7.55 -18.52
N LYS A 49 11.03 7.90 -19.26
CA LYS A 49 12.38 7.38 -19.02
C LYS A 49 13.15 8.11 -17.91
N ARG A 50 12.62 9.22 -17.38
CA ARG A 50 13.24 9.92 -16.26
C ARG A 50 13.07 9.10 -14.98
N LEU A 51 14.07 9.20 -14.09
CA LEU A 51 14.11 8.45 -12.84
C LEU A 51 12.87 8.67 -11.97
N PHE A 52 12.50 9.92 -11.72
CA PHE A 52 11.41 10.25 -10.81
C PHE A 52 10.02 9.77 -11.29
N PRO A 53 9.61 9.98 -12.56
CA PRO A 53 8.42 9.35 -13.12
C PRO A 53 8.42 7.81 -13.04
N SER A 54 9.58 7.18 -13.22
CA SER A 54 9.70 5.73 -13.04
C SER A 54 9.46 5.34 -11.57
N GLN A 55 10.12 6.01 -10.63
CA GLN A 55 9.94 5.79 -9.19
C GLN A 55 8.47 5.94 -8.76
N LEU A 56 7.80 7.01 -9.20
CA LEU A 56 6.38 7.25 -8.89
C LEU A 56 5.47 6.15 -9.46
N ARG A 57 5.78 5.58 -10.61
CA ARG A 57 5.00 4.46 -11.17
C ARG A 57 5.12 3.21 -10.32
N PHE A 58 6.33 2.88 -9.87
CA PHE A 58 6.53 1.72 -9.02
C PHE A 58 5.92 1.92 -7.63
N LEU A 59 6.01 3.13 -7.07
CA LEU A 59 5.34 3.49 -5.83
C LEU A 59 3.81 3.35 -5.96
N ALA A 60 3.22 3.93 -7.00
CA ALA A 60 1.79 3.81 -7.26
C ALA A 60 1.35 2.35 -7.43
N LEU A 61 2.19 1.49 -8.03
CA LEU A 61 1.90 0.07 -8.15
C LEU A 61 1.94 -0.64 -6.78
N ALA A 62 2.93 -0.32 -5.93
CA ALA A 62 3.02 -0.86 -4.58
C ALA A 62 1.82 -0.43 -3.72
N ASP A 63 1.40 0.83 -3.84
CA ASP A 63 0.22 1.36 -3.17
C ASP A 63 -1.06 0.67 -3.65
N LEU A 64 -1.21 0.40 -4.94
CA LEU A 64 -2.35 -0.36 -5.47
C LEU A 64 -2.41 -1.78 -4.91
N ILE A 65 -1.27 -2.45 -4.78
CA ILE A 65 -1.20 -3.78 -4.15
C ILE A 65 -1.62 -3.70 -2.67
N TYR A 66 -1.09 -2.73 -1.93
CA TYR A 66 -1.44 -2.50 -0.53
C TYR A 66 -2.95 -2.20 -0.35
N LEU A 67 -3.47 -1.24 -1.12
CA LEU A 67 -4.87 -0.79 -1.01
C LEU A 67 -5.85 -1.87 -1.46
N SER A 68 -5.54 -2.61 -2.52
CA SER A 68 -6.40 -3.72 -2.98
C SER A 68 -6.47 -4.85 -1.96
N ALA A 69 -5.34 -5.23 -1.34
CA ALA A 69 -5.32 -6.18 -0.23
C ALA A 69 -6.11 -5.65 0.98
N GLY A 70 -5.97 -4.36 1.29
CA GLY A 70 -6.75 -3.68 2.33
C GLY A 70 -8.26 -3.78 2.10
N ILE A 71 -8.72 -3.58 0.86
CA ILE A 71 -10.13 -3.75 0.50
C ILE A 71 -10.61 -5.18 0.75
N VAL A 72 -9.83 -6.19 0.37
CA VAL A 72 -10.21 -7.60 0.62
C VAL A 72 -10.37 -7.85 2.12
N VAL A 73 -9.41 -7.42 2.94
CA VAL A 73 -9.46 -7.60 4.40
C VAL A 73 -10.66 -6.86 5.01
N MET A 74 -10.93 -5.63 4.56
CA MET A 74 -12.11 -4.87 5.00
C MET A 74 -13.42 -5.55 4.62
N LEU A 75 -13.52 -6.04 3.39
CA LEU A 75 -14.72 -6.70 2.89
C LEU A 75 -15.01 -7.97 3.69
N VAL A 76 -13.99 -8.81 3.91
CA VAL A 76 -14.10 -10.05 4.70
C VAL A 76 -14.50 -9.76 6.16
N SER A 77 -14.02 -8.66 6.73
CA SER A 77 -14.33 -8.24 8.10
C SER A 77 -15.77 -7.73 8.27
N ASN A 78 -16.38 -7.19 7.21
CA ASN A 78 -17.72 -6.59 7.26
C ASN A 78 -18.82 -7.48 6.65
N LEU A 79 -18.48 -8.53 5.91
CA LEU A 79 -19.46 -9.48 5.37
C LEU A 79 -19.73 -10.63 6.37
N PRO A 80 -20.93 -10.69 6.99
CA PRO A 80 -21.26 -11.75 7.95
C PRO A 80 -21.38 -13.13 7.28
N ALA A 81 -21.76 -13.19 5.99
CA ALA A 81 -22.08 -14.42 5.26
C ALA A 81 -20.88 -15.26 4.77
N VAL A 82 -19.64 -14.76 4.91
CA VAL A 82 -18.46 -15.53 4.48
C VAL A 82 -18.15 -16.60 5.54
N SER A 83 -18.02 -17.85 5.12
CA SER A 83 -17.69 -18.97 6.02
C SER A 83 -16.39 -18.73 6.79
N LEU A 84 -16.31 -19.24 8.02
CA LEU A 84 -15.15 -19.04 8.92
C LEU A 84 -13.82 -19.49 8.30
N GLY A 85 -13.81 -20.59 7.55
CA GLY A 85 -12.59 -21.08 6.87
C GLY A 85 -12.09 -20.09 5.82
N TRP A 86 -12.99 -19.59 4.96
CA TRP A 86 -12.65 -18.59 3.96
C TRP A 86 -12.23 -17.25 4.58
N LYS A 87 -12.87 -16.84 5.69
CA LYS A 87 -12.46 -15.64 6.44
C LYS A 87 -11.03 -15.77 6.96
N SER A 88 -10.67 -16.91 7.54
CA SER A 88 -9.33 -17.14 8.07
C SER A 88 -8.27 -17.12 6.98
N THR A 89 -8.48 -17.87 5.89
CA THR A 89 -7.52 -17.91 4.77
C THR A 89 -7.34 -16.55 4.11
N LEU A 90 -8.44 -15.86 3.76
CA LEU A 90 -8.37 -14.55 3.13
C LEU A 90 -7.76 -13.48 4.04
N CYS A 91 -7.96 -13.57 5.35
CA CYS A 91 -7.27 -12.69 6.30
C CYS A 91 -5.76 -12.95 6.34
N ILE A 92 -5.33 -14.21 6.37
CA ILE A 92 -3.90 -14.57 6.40
C ILE A 92 -3.21 -14.13 5.11
N ASP A 93 -3.76 -14.54 3.96
CA ASP A 93 -3.19 -14.22 2.65
C ASP A 93 -3.25 -12.71 2.39
N GLY A 94 -4.39 -12.09 2.72
CA GLY A 94 -4.58 -10.64 2.61
C GLY A 94 -3.58 -9.88 3.47
N TYR A 95 -3.27 -10.36 4.68
CA TYR A 95 -2.27 -9.76 5.55
C TYR A 95 -0.85 -9.88 4.99
N ILE A 96 -0.49 -11.02 4.39
CA ILE A 96 0.81 -11.21 3.72
C ILE A 96 0.95 -10.21 2.57
N VAL A 97 -0.06 -10.09 1.70
CA VAL A 97 -0.03 -9.17 0.56
C VAL A 97 -0.01 -7.71 1.01
N LEU A 98 -0.79 -7.36 2.04
CA LEU A 98 -0.80 -6.02 2.64
C LEU A 98 0.59 -5.67 3.18
N ARG A 99 1.22 -6.58 3.91
CA ARG A 99 2.57 -6.39 4.46
C ARG A 99 3.61 -6.23 3.36
N PHE A 100 3.50 -7.03 2.30
CA PHE A 100 4.35 -6.92 1.11
C PHE A 100 4.21 -5.56 0.42
N GLY A 101 2.99 -5.14 0.10
CA GLY A 101 2.73 -3.84 -0.51
C GLY A 101 3.28 -2.70 0.37
N ARG A 102 3.10 -2.79 1.69
CA ARG A 102 3.63 -1.79 2.63
C ARG A 102 5.16 -1.72 2.64
N PHE A 103 5.85 -2.85 2.70
CA PHE A 103 7.32 -2.86 2.67
C PHE A 103 7.86 -2.32 1.35
N VAL A 104 7.31 -2.78 0.22
CA VAL A 104 7.72 -2.29 -1.10
C VAL A 104 7.48 -0.79 -1.21
N GLY A 105 6.32 -0.28 -0.79
CA GLY A 105 6.02 1.15 -0.79
C GLY A 105 7.04 1.95 0.03
N LEU A 106 7.31 1.54 1.27
CA LEU A 106 8.31 2.18 2.15
C LEU A 106 9.71 2.19 1.53
N PHE A 107 10.14 1.08 0.93
CA PHE A 107 11.45 1.03 0.26
C PHE A 107 11.51 1.95 -0.96
N HIS A 108 10.43 2.10 -1.71
CA HIS A 108 10.37 3.06 -2.82
C HIS A 108 10.40 4.51 -2.32
N GLU A 109 9.67 4.86 -1.26
CA GLU A 109 9.73 6.19 -0.63
C GLU A 109 11.15 6.52 -0.16
N MET A 110 11.80 5.57 0.53
CA MET A 110 13.18 5.72 0.99
C MET A 110 14.15 5.86 -0.19
N HIS A 111 13.99 5.06 -1.24
CA HIS A 111 14.81 5.16 -2.46
C HIS A 111 14.63 6.52 -3.14
N ILE A 112 13.41 7.04 -3.23
CA ILE A 112 13.11 8.39 -3.74
C ILE A 112 13.82 9.45 -2.90
N ALA A 113 13.69 9.40 -1.57
CA ALA A 113 14.32 10.34 -0.65
C ALA A 113 15.85 10.33 -0.78
N VAL A 114 16.46 9.14 -0.82
CA VAL A 114 17.92 8.99 -1.01
C VAL A 114 18.35 9.49 -2.39
N CYS A 115 17.60 9.23 -3.45
CA CYS A 115 17.89 9.78 -4.77
C CYS A 115 17.85 11.31 -4.79
N PHE A 116 16.90 11.94 -4.10
CA PHE A 116 16.86 13.39 -3.97
C PHE A 116 18.06 13.93 -3.20
N TRP A 117 18.41 13.29 -2.09
CA TRP A 117 19.61 13.62 -1.31
C TRP A 117 20.89 13.52 -2.17
N MET A 118 21.12 12.38 -2.82
CA MET A 118 22.29 12.16 -3.68
C MET A 118 22.35 13.15 -4.85
N LYS A 119 21.20 13.57 -5.38
CA LYS A 119 21.14 14.60 -6.42
C LYS A 119 21.52 15.98 -5.88
N SER A 120 21.12 16.32 -4.66
CA SER A 120 21.54 17.56 -3.97
C SER A 120 23.06 17.60 -3.80
N GLU A 121 23.64 16.49 -3.35
CA GLU A 121 25.08 16.32 -3.14
C GLU A 121 25.88 16.08 -4.43
N ARG A 122 25.22 16.09 -5.61
CA ARG A 122 25.82 15.81 -6.92
C ARG A 122 26.65 14.51 -6.94
N SER A 123 26.19 13.49 -6.20
CA SER A 123 26.91 12.23 -6.06
C SER A 123 27.08 11.51 -7.41
N PRO A 124 28.29 11.04 -7.76
CA PRO A 124 28.52 10.32 -9.02
C PRO A 124 27.81 8.96 -9.05
N PHE A 125 27.41 8.43 -7.89
CA PHE A 125 26.77 7.11 -7.77
C PHE A 125 25.26 7.14 -8.01
N LEU A 126 24.65 8.31 -8.22
CA LEU A 126 23.19 8.43 -8.41
C LEU A 126 22.68 7.52 -9.53
N GLY A 127 23.40 7.44 -10.65
CA GLY A 127 23.00 6.60 -11.78
C GLY A 127 23.01 5.09 -11.48
N VAL A 128 23.95 4.63 -10.65
CA VAL A 128 24.02 3.22 -10.22
C VAL A 128 22.91 2.92 -9.23
N PHE A 129 22.74 3.76 -8.21
CA PHE A 129 21.69 3.61 -7.21
C PHE A 129 20.29 3.66 -7.82
N ALA A 130 20.08 4.53 -8.82
CA ALA A 130 18.84 4.63 -9.58
C ALA A 130 18.45 3.34 -10.31
N LYS A 131 19.42 2.56 -10.81
CA LYS A 131 19.17 1.26 -11.46
C LYS A 131 18.70 0.19 -10.47
N GLY A 132 18.88 0.42 -9.17
CA GLY A 132 18.43 -0.46 -8.08
C GLY A 132 16.92 -0.56 -7.93
N LEU A 133 16.12 0.26 -8.63
CA LEU A 133 14.68 0.37 -8.42
C LEU A 133 13.91 -0.97 -8.49
N PRO A 134 14.14 -1.88 -9.47
CA PRO A 134 13.44 -3.16 -9.50
C PRO A 134 13.82 -4.09 -8.32
N TRP A 135 15.02 -3.94 -7.76
CA TRP A 135 15.50 -4.78 -6.67
C TRP A 135 14.73 -4.55 -5.36
N LEU A 136 14.10 -3.38 -5.20
CA LEU A 136 13.27 -3.08 -4.04
C LEU A 136 12.09 -4.05 -3.88
N TRP A 137 11.61 -4.63 -4.99
CA TRP A 137 10.57 -5.66 -4.97
C TRP A 137 11.08 -6.95 -4.29
N LEU A 138 12.30 -7.37 -4.62
CA LEU A 138 12.92 -8.56 -4.02
C LEU A 138 13.21 -8.34 -2.54
N VAL A 139 13.70 -7.15 -2.18
CA VAL A 139 13.89 -6.76 -0.77
C VAL A 139 12.54 -6.76 -0.03
N GLY A 140 11.47 -6.28 -0.67
CA GLY A 140 10.11 -6.34 -0.14
C GLY A 140 9.60 -7.76 0.09
N VAL A 141 9.82 -8.68 -0.87
CA VAL A 141 9.49 -10.11 -0.71
C VAL A 141 10.26 -10.68 0.48
N PHE A 142 11.57 -10.47 0.52
CA PHE A 142 12.42 -10.97 1.59
C PHE A 142 11.98 -10.46 2.97
N ALA A 143 11.74 -9.15 3.10
CA ALA A 143 11.24 -8.54 4.32
C ALA A 143 9.89 -9.12 4.75
N THR A 144 8.99 -9.37 3.80
CA THR A 144 7.68 -9.98 4.07
C THR A 144 7.82 -11.40 4.59
N VAL A 145 8.66 -12.22 3.95
CA VAL A 145 8.89 -13.61 4.34
C VAL A 145 9.53 -13.67 5.73
N VAL A 146 10.59 -12.89 5.98
CA VAL A 146 11.24 -12.82 7.29
C VAL A 146 10.24 -12.39 8.36
N SER A 147 9.45 -11.35 8.09
CA SER A 147 8.47 -10.83 9.04
C SER A 147 7.29 -11.77 9.29
N ALA A 148 6.90 -12.57 8.30
CA ALA A 148 5.89 -13.62 8.46
C ALA A 148 6.41 -14.80 9.29
N ARG A 149 7.70 -15.14 9.18
CA ARG A 149 8.34 -16.22 9.94
C ARG A 149 8.65 -15.84 11.38
N LEU A 150 8.99 -14.58 11.65
CA LEU A 150 9.27 -14.07 13.00
C LEU A 150 8.00 -13.75 13.81
N GLY A 151 6.84 -13.67 13.15
CA GLY A 151 5.55 -13.40 13.79
C GLY A 151 4.73 -14.65 14.16
N GLN A 152 5.29 -15.84 13.90
CA GLN A 152 4.78 -17.15 14.37
C GLN A 152 5.52 -17.54 15.64
#